data_AF-A0A3R7J7P0-F1
#
_entry.id   AF-A0A3R7J7P0-F1
#
_cell.length_a   1.000
_cell.length_b   1.000
_cell.length_c   1.000
_cell.angle_alpha   90.00
_cell.angle_beta   90.00
_cell.angle_gamma   90.00
#
_symmetry.space_group_name_H-M   'P 1'
#
loop_
_entity.id
_entity.type
_entity.pdbx_description
1 polymer ?
#
loop_
_entity_poly.entity_id
_entity_poly.type
_entity_poly.pdbx_seq_one_letter_code
_entity_poly.pdbx_strand_id
1 'polypeptide(L)'
;MANAVPTFAETKSLSAACNKLWELDSNRLEPGVHYELNLQEGKNAFARGDVAPDPLFAFVDQSVFERPTYKLLFDLLDNYERETGVTEKVTPKELAENNAFLNAVIETAPLRYAHSWLVKNKKFSGDMRDFKRKLELIWFGLYRREVRNDSSGFEHVFVGEEKNGKIGGCHNWLQVYNEERNGRIDYRGYIRPKQRGCKFMEPHNKEQLVTFQFQWEDEMKPVSTSLIGVSPEFEMALYTMCFLNGQENNHVQLGPYLCNIKCFTFGHGKDTKIGTAFPEALPLTDVQAATKIQAVLRGRHTRQQNPNVCRQAPPPPPGAAWGPPPGGAAAPPRQPTQSTGNAWAKPLVQPGAPAPNAAPPAGPKPAGAWGQAHKWS
;
A
#
# COMPACT_ATOMS: atom_id res chain seq x y z
N MET A 1 -14.90 23.44 -2.38
CA MET A 1 -13.73 22.64 -2.80
C MET A 1 -12.55 23.05 -1.94
N ALA A 2 -11.79 22.11 -1.37
CA ALA A 2 -10.59 22.44 -0.61
C ALA A 2 -9.60 23.22 -1.51
N ASN A 3 -8.98 24.27 -0.96
CA ASN A 3 -8.16 25.18 -1.76
C ASN A 3 -6.86 24.48 -2.19
N ALA A 4 -6.72 24.22 -3.49
CA ALA A 4 -5.53 23.61 -4.09
C ALA A 4 -4.36 24.61 -4.31
N VAL A 5 -4.51 25.86 -3.86
CA VAL A 5 -3.47 26.89 -3.99
C VAL A 5 -2.59 26.88 -2.74
N PRO A 6 -1.27 26.62 -2.86
CA PRO A 6 -0.39 26.57 -1.71
C PRO A 6 -0.12 27.95 -1.12
N THR A 7 -0.06 27.99 0.22
CA THR A 7 0.27 29.20 0.98
C THR A 7 1.76 29.53 0.89
N PHE A 8 2.14 30.75 1.30
CA PHE A 8 3.56 31.12 1.34
C PHE A 8 4.38 30.19 2.24
N ALA A 9 3.87 29.86 3.44
CA ALA A 9 4.54 28.95 4.37
C ALA A 9 4.73 27.56 3.75
N GLU A 10 3.70 27.02 3.10
CA GLU A 10 3.77 25.72 2.41
C GLU A 10 4.78 25.75 1.26
N THR A 11 4.86 26.82 0.48
CA THR A 11 5.89 26.93 -0.58
C THR A 11 7.32 26.95 -0.03
N LYS A 12 7.54 27.29 1.24
CA LYS A 12 8.87 27.31 1.85
C LYS A 12 9.25 26.01 2.56
N SER A 13 8.34 25.05 2.68
CA SER A 13 8.58 23.81 3.43
C SER A 13 7.94 22.61 2.73
N LEU A 14 8.78 21.69 2.23
CA LEU A 14 8.30 20.42 1.66
C LEU A 14 7.44 19.68 2.68
N SER A 15 7.86 19.63 3.94
CA SER A 15 7.09 18.98 5.02
C SER A 15 5.71 19.60 5.22
N ALA A 16 5.60 20.93 5.21
CA ALA A 16 4.30 21.61 5.33
C ALA A 16 3.39 21.32 4.13
N ALA A 17 3.96 21.25 2.92
CA ALA A 17 3.23 20.92 1.71
C ALA A 17 2.77 19.45 1.67
N CYS A 18 3.61 18.52 2.11
CA CYS A 18 3.26 17.10 2.27
C CYS A 18 2.17 16.92 3.35
N ASN A 19 2.23 17.66 4.46
CA ASN A 19 1.15 17.69 5.43
C ASN A 19 -0.15 18.26 4.83
N LYS A 20 -0.04 19.25 3.93
CA LYS A 20 -1.21 19.77 3.23
C LYS A 20 -1.85 18.74 2.31
N LEU A 21 -1.06 17.91 1.62
CA LEU A 21 -1.58 16.78 0.84
C LEU A 21 -2.42 15.83 1.72
N TRP A 22 -1.99 15.59 2.97
CA TRP A 22 -2.74 14.77 3.92
C TRP A 22 -4.12 15.37 4.22
N GLU A 23 -4.22 16.69 4.37
CA GLU A 23 -5.51 17.36 4.55
C GLU A 23 -6.40 17.33 3.29
N LEU A 24 -5.79 17.33 2.11
CA LEU A 24 -6.48 17.37 0.82
C LEU A 24 -6.94 16.01 0.30
N ASP A 25 -6.45 14.92 0.88
CA ASP A 25 -6.81 13.56 0.51
C ASP A 25 -8.21 13.19 1.00
N SER A 26 -9.22 13.70 0.29
CA SER A 26 -10.64 13.43 0.57
C SER A 26 -11.07 11.99 0.27
N ASN A 27 -10.26 11.25 -0.50
CA ASN A 27 -10.50 9.85 -0.84
C ASN A 27 -9.85 8.88 0.15
N ARG A 28 -9.10 9.38 1.13
CA ARG A 28 -8.56 8.57 2.23
C ARG A 28 -9.66 7.82 2.96
N LEU A 29 -9.38 6.56 3.24
CA LEU A 29 -10.23 5.68 4.03
C LEU A 29 -10.06 5.96 5.52
N GLU A 30 -11.19 5.96 6.22
CA GLU A 30 -11.28 6.14 7.68
C GLU A 30 -11.22 4.78 8.40
N PRO A 31 -10.26 4.58 9.34
CA PRO A 31 -10.17 3.36 10.13
C PRO A 31 -11.39 3.16 11.04
N GLY A 32 -11.93 1.94 11.05
CA GLY A 32 -13.15 1.56 11.77
C GLY A 32 -14.46 1.91 11.05
N VAL A 33 -14.38 2.57 9.89
CA VAL A 33 -15.52 2.85 9.01
C VAL A 33 -15.35 2.09 7.69
N HIS A 34 -14.23 2.34 7.02
CA HIS A 34 -13.96 1.77 5.70
C HIS A 34 -13.05 0.54 5.74
N TYR A 35 -12.26 0.37 6.80
CA TYR A 35 -11.42 -0.80 7.01
C TYR A 35 -11.11 -1.00 8.49
N GLU A 36 -10.70 -2.20 8.86
CA GLU A 36 -10.17 -2.53 10.18
C GLU A 36 -8.93 -3.39 10.04
N LEU A 37 -7.92 -3.08 10.85
CA LEU A 37 -6.69 -3.86 10.95
C LEU A 37 -6.74 -4.82 12.13
N ASN A 38 -6.19 -6.01 11.93
CA ASN A 38 -5.87 -6.98 12.97
C ASN A 38 -4.34 -7.03 13.15
N LEU A 39 -3.81 -6.08 13.93
CA LEU A 39 -2.35 -5.94 14.13
C LEU A 39 -1.71 -7.10 14.91
N GLN A 40 -2.50 -7.85 15.68
CA GLN A 40 -2.03 -9.01 16.45
C GLN A 40 -0.81 -8.65 17.34
N GLU A 41 0.21 -9.50 17.42
CA GLU A 41 1.38 -9.24 18.25
C GLU A 41 2.51 -8.53 17.51
N GLY A 42 3.22 -7.70 18.26
CA GLY A 42 4.42 -7.02 17.77
C GLY A 42 5.67 -7.87 17.85
N LYS A 43 6.63 -7.57 16.98
CA LYS A 43 7.95 -8.19 16.98
C LYS A 43 9.06 -7.19 16.65
N ASN A 44 10.29 -7.67 16.79
CA ASN A 44 11.47 -6.97 16.32
C ASN A 44 11.72 -7.29 14.84
N ALA A 45 12.30 -6.37 14.07
CA ALA A 45 12.55 -6.52 12.63
C ALA A 45 13.33 -7.79 12.24
N PHE A 46 14.19 -8.30 13.14
CA PHE A 46 15.01 -9.49 12.91
C PHE A 46 14.36 -10.80 13.38
N ALA A 47 13.22 -10.72 14.08
CA ALA A 47 12.49 -11.91 14.50
C ALA A 47 11.85 -12.58 13.27
N ARG A 48 12.03 -13.90 13.15
CA ARG A 48 11.49 -14.71 12.05
C ARG A 48 10.25 -15.52 12.42
N GLY A 49 9.98 -15.69 13.71
CA GLY A 49 8.83 -16.45 14.18
C GLY A 49 7.52 -15.75 13.82
N ASP A 50 6.49 -16.53 13.49
CA ASP A 50 5.16 -15.99 13.26
C ASP A 50 4.51 -15.61 14.60
N VAL A 51 4.00 -14.38 14.66
CA VAL A 51 3.28 -13.84 15.82
C VAL A 51 1.93 -13.25 15.39
N ALA A 52 1.51 -13.55 14.16
CA ALA A 52 0.30 -13.04 13.56
C ALA A 52 -0.36 -14.12 12.68
N PRO A 53 -0.99 -15.15 13.29
CA PRO A 53 -1.60 -16.25 12.53
C PRO A 53 -2.81 -15.84 11.66
N ASP A 54 -3.37 -14.64 11.86
CA ASP A 54 -4.50 -14.11 11.10
C ASP A 54 -4.05 -13.05 10.07
N PRO A 55 -4.88 -12.71 9.07
CA PRO A 55 -4.60 -11.61 8.14
C PRO A 55 -4.45 -10.24 8.84
N LEU A 56 -3.65 -9.35 8.25
CA LEU A 56 -3.52 -7.95 8.69
C LEU A 56 -4.83 -7.18 8.50
N PHE A 57 -5.53 -7.38 7.37
CA PHE A 57 -6.79 -6.70 7.09
C PHE A 57 -7.98 -7.54 7.59
N ALA A 58 -8.56 -7.15 8.72
CA ALA A 58 -9.76 -7.78 9.25
C ALA A 58 -10.97 -7.54 8.33
N PHE A 59 -11.12 -6.31 7.84
CA PHE A 59 -12.04 -5.99 6.76
C PHE A 59 -11.56 -4.78 5.96
N VAL A 60 -11.99 -4.73 4.69
CA VAL A 60 -12.00 -3.52 3.85
C VAL A 60 -13.35 -3.48 3.14
N ASP A 61 -14.06 -2.36 3.26
CA ASP A 61 -15.35 -2.15 2.60
C ASP A 61 -15.17 -2.21 1.08
N GLN A 62 -15.85 -3.15 0.43
CA GLN A 62 -15.71 -3.36 -1.02
C GLN A 62 -16.21 -2.17 -1.84
N SER A 63 -17.10 -1.34 -1.29
CA SER A 63 -17.61 -0.15 -1.98
C SER A 63 -16.50 0.86 -2.31
N VAL A 64 -15.38 0.82 -1.58
CA VAL A 64 -14.23 1.70 -1.83
C VAL A 64 -13.60 1.42 -3.19
N PHE A 65 -13.66 0.18 -3.69
CA PHE A 65 -13.07 -0.22 -4.96
C PHE A 65 -13.93 0.18 -6.17
N GLU A 66 -15.14 0.70 -5.95
CA GLU A 66 -15.94 1.35 -6.99
C GLU A 66 -15.62 2.85 -7.12
N ARG A 67 -14.83 3.41 -6.20
CA ARG A 67 -14.36 4.80 -6.34
C ARG A 67 -13.38 4.88 -7.52
N PRO A 68 -13.46 5.93 -8.37
CA PRO A 68 -12.77 5.96 -9.65
C PRO A 68 -11.26 5.70 -9.58
N THR A 69 -10.53 6.37 -8.67
CA THR A 69 -9.07 6.25 -8.60
C THR A 69 -8.60 4.91 -8.03
N TYR A 70 -9.36 4.32 -7.10
CA TYR A 70 -9.10 2.98 -6.60
C TYR A 70 -9.33 1.94 -7.68
N LYS A 71 -10.49 1.97 -8.35
CA LYS A 71 -10.83 1.05 -9.43
C LYS A 71 -9.74 1.03 -10.51
N LEU A 72 -9.37 2.21 -11.00
CA LEU A 72 -8.35 2.38 -12.02
C LEU A 72 -6.95 1.96 -11.56
N LEU A 73 -6.64 2.04 -10.26
CA LEU A 73 -5.39 1.47 -9.75
C LEU A 73 -5.42 -0.05 -9.81
N PHE A 74 -6.52 -0.71 -9.44
CA PHE A 74 -6.63 -2.17 -9.53
C PHE A 74 -6.56 -2.67 -10.97
N ASP A 75 -7.19 -1.95 -11.91
CA ASP A 75 -7.07 -2.21 -13.36
C ASP A 75 -5.65 -1.96 -13.90
N LEU A 76 -4.74 -1.38 -13.10
CA LEU A 76 -3.32 -1.34 -13.43
C LEU A 76 -2.58 -2.51 -12.78
N LEU A 77 -2.84 -2.79 -11.50
CA LEU A 77 -2.17 -3.84 -10.73
C LEU A 77 -2.34 -5.24 -11.35
N ASP A 78 -3.43 -5.48 -12.09
CA ASP A 78 -3.72 -6.77 -12.73
C ASP A 78 -2.92 -7.07 -14.00
N ASN A 79 -2.26 -6.05 -14.56
CA ASN A 79 -1.39 -6.19 -15.71
C ASN A 79 0.02 -6.66 -15.35
N TYR A 80 0.40 -6.65 -14.06
CA TYR A 80 1.78 -6.85 -13.64
C TYR A 80 2.01 -8.20 -12.99
N GLU A 81 3.07 -8.89 -13.44
CA GLU A 81 3.58 -10.11 -12.85
C GLU A 81 4.71 -9.79 -11.86
N ARG A 82 4.84 -10.60 -10.81
CA ARG A 82 5.84 -10.42 -9.74
C ARG A 82 7.30 -10.51 -10.21
N GLU A 83 7.56 -11.37 -11.20
CA GLU A 83 8.90 -11.68 -11.68
C GLU A 83 9.44 -10.58 -12.61
N THR A 84 10.63 -10.07 -12.32
CA THR A 84 11.32 -9.11 -13.19
C THR A 84 12.09 -9.82 -14.32
N GLY A 85 12.46 -9.09 -15.38
CA GLY A 85 13.39 -9.58 -16.41
C GLY A 85 12.75 -10.17 -17.66
N VAL A 86 11.42 -10.13 -17.78
CA VAL A 86 10.72 -10.35 -19.05
C VAL A 86 10.56 -8.99 -19.74
N THR A 87 10.81 -8.92 -21.06
CA THR A 87 10.53 -7.68 -21.81
C THR A 87 9.03 -7.41 -21.80
N GLU A 88 8.63 -6.36 -21.09
CA GLU A 88 7.24 -5.91 -21.10
C GLU A 88 6.88 -5.37 -22.49
N LYS A 89 5.88 -5.97 -23.12
CA LYS A 89 5.27 -5.41 -24.31
C LYS A 89 4.07 -4.60 -23.88
N VAL A 90 4.26 -3.29 -23.74
CA VAL A 90 3.15 -2.42 -23.38
C VAL A 90 2.04 -2.51 -24.44
N THR A 91 0.88 -3.02 -24.04
CA THR A 91 -0.26 -3.20 -24.93
C THR A 91 -1.03 -1.89 -25.12
N PRO A 92 -1.80 -1.74 -26.21
CA PRO A 92 -2.70 -0.59 -26.34
C PRO A 92 -3.73 -0.49 -25.20
N LYS A 93 -4.08 -1.62 -24.57
CA LYS A 93 -4.96 -1.68 -23.41
C LYS A 93 -4.29 -1.07 -22.18
N GLU A 94 -3.08 -1.48 -21.86
CA GLU A 94 -2.28 -0.92 -20.76
C GLU A 94 -2.03 0.59 -20.94
N LEU A 95 -1.74 1.06 -22.17
CA LEU A 95 -1.63 2.49 -22.44
C LEU A 95 -2.94 3.24 -22.15
N ALA A 96 -4.08 2.63 -22.47
CA ALA A 96 -5.39 3.22 -22.18
C ALA A 96 -5.68 3.26 -20.67
N GLU A 97 -5.32 2.21 -19.93
CA GLU A 97 -5.45 2.12 -18.48
C GLU A 97 -4.54 3.14 -17.77
N ASN A 98 -3.27 3.24 -18.18
CA ASN A 98 -2.32 4.26 -17.70
C ASN A 98 -2.91 5.67 -17.89
N ASN A 99 -3.44 5.94 -19.08
CA ASN A 99 -4.02 7.23 -19.41
C ASN A 99 -5.30 7.52 -18.61
N ALA A 100 -6.17 6.52 -18.42
CA ALA A 100 -7.40 6.63 -17.64
C ALA A 100 -7.09 6.92 -16.17
N PHE A 101 -6.14 6.19 -15.57
CA PHE A 101 -5.67 6.43 -14.21
C PHE A 101 -5.11 7.85 -14.05
N LEU A 102 -4.20 8.25 -14.95
CA LEU A 102 -3.63 9.60 -14.94
C LEU A 102 -4.70 10.70 -15.07
N ASN A 103 -5.70 10.53 -15.94
CA ASN A 103 -6.80 11.49 -16.07
C ASN A 103 -7.62 11.59 -14.78
N ALA A 104 -7.87 10.47 -14.10
CA ALA A 104 -8.64 10.48 -12.86
C ALA A 104 -7.87 11.17 -11.73
N VAL A 105 -6.59 10.84 -11.53
CA VAL A 105 -5.82 11.37 -10.40
C VAL A 105 -5.48 12.86 -10.57
N ILE A 106 -5.21 13.37 -11.78
CA ILE A 106 -4.87 14.79 -11.98
C ILE A 106 -6.03 15.76 -11.66
N GLU A 107 -7.27 15.27 -11.66
CA GLU A 107 -8.44 16.07 -11.28
C GLU A 107 -8.65 16.15 -9.77
N THR A 108 -7.94 15.34 -8.99
CA THR A 108 -8.05 15.31 -7.53
C THR A 108 -7.33 16.48 -6.87
N ALA A 109 -7.79 16.88 -5.67
CA ALA A 109 -7.18 17.97 -4.92
C ALA A 109 -5.68 17.74 -4.60
N PRO A 110 -5.21 16.53 -4.21
CA PRO A 110 -3.79 16.26 -3.97
C PRO A 110 -2.88 16.57 -5.18
N LEU A 111 -3.22 16.07 -6.37
CA LEU A 111 -2.41 16.25 -7.58
C LEU A 111 -2.45 17.70 -8.09
N ARG A 112 -3.62 18.34 -8.03
CA ARG A 112 -3.76 19.77 -8.39
C ARG A 112 -2.93 20.66 -7.46
N TYR A 113 -2.91 20.34 -6.17
CA TYR A 113 -2.06 21.03 -5.21
C TYR A 113 -0.58 20.79 -5.48
N ALA A 114 -0.18 19.53 -5.72
CA ALA A 114 1.20 19.19 -6.06
C ALA A 114 1.71 19.95 -7.30
N HIS A 115 0.91 20.01 -8.36
CA HIS A 115 1.21 20.83 -9.55
C HIS A 115 1.41 22.29 -9.18
N SER A 116 0.45 22.90 -8.49
CA SER A 116 0.52 24.32 -8.12
C SER A 116 1.76 24.62 -7.26
N TRP A 117 2.08 23.74 -6.32
CA TRP A 117 3.24 23.87 -5.45
C TRP A 117 4.55 23.74 -6.22
N LEU A 118 4.66 22.79 -7.15
CA LEU A 118 5.84 22.60 -7.99
C LEU A 118 6.07 23.78 -8.94
N VAL A 119 5.00 24.34 -9.51
CA VAL A 119 5.06 25.55 -10.35
C VAL A 119 5.53 26.75 -9.54
N LYS A 120 4.94 27.01 -8.37
CA LYS A 120 5.36 28.14 -7.52
C LYS A 120 6.80 28.03 -7.02
N ASN A 121 7.29 26.80 -6.84
CA ASN A 121 8.69 26.54 -6.46
C ASN A 121 9.66 26.46 -7.65
N LYS A 122 9.20 26.73 -8.88
CA LYS A 122 10.01 26.67 -10.10
C LYS A 122 10.65 25.29 -10.33
N LYS A 123 9.99 24.22 -9.87
CA LYS A 123 10.37 22.81 -10.06
C LYS A 123 9.66 22.17 -11.24
N PHE A 124 8.60 22.82 -11.71
CA PHE A 124 7.88 22.48 -12.92
C PHE A 124 7.41 23.75 -13.61
N SER A 125 7.23 23.69 -14.94
CA SER A 125 6.65 24.76 -15.74
C SER A 125 5.66 24.14 -16.73
N GLY A 126 4.48 24.73 -16.85
CA GLY A 126 3.44 24.23 -17.73
C GLY A 126 2.10 24.08 -17.01
N ASP A 127 1.06 23.82 -17.80
CA ASP A 127 -0.29 23.59 -17.31
C ASP A 127 -0.50 22.14 -16.82
N MET A 128 -1.73 21.79 -16.49
CA MET A 128 -2.07 20.44 -16.03
C MET A 128 -1.88 19.37 -17.11
N ARG A 129 -2.05 19.72 -18.39
CA ARG A 129 -1.82 18.81 -19.51
C ARG A 129 -0.32 18.53 -19.66
N ASP A 130 0.52 19.52 -19.46
CA ASP A 130 1.97 19.37 -19.41
C ASP A 130 2.39 18.51 -18.21
N PHE A 131 1.76 18.75 -17.06
CA PHE A 131 2.03 17.99 -15.84
C PHE A 131 1.65 16.52 -15.99
N LYS A 132 0.50 16.22 -16.60
CA LYS A 132 0.10 14.85 -16.93
C LYS A 132 1.15 14.14 -17.78
N ARG A 133 1.67 14.79 -18.83
CA ARG A 133 2.75 14.20 -19.65
C ARG A 133 4.03 13.97 -18.85
N LYS A 134 4.33 14.85 -17.89
CA LYS A 134 5.47 14.68 -16.99
C LYS A 134 5.25 13.50 -16.03
N LEU A 135 4.04 13.33 -15.49
CA LEU A 135 3.69 12.17 -14.67
C LEU A 135 3.79 10.87 -15.47
N GLU A 136 3.26 10.85 -16.69
CA GLU A 136 3.38 9.72 -17.61
C GLU A 136 4.83 9.31 -17.81
N LEU A 137 5.73 10.28 -18.06
CA LEU A 137 7.16 10.01 -18.20
C LEU A 137 7.81 9.49 -16.90
N ILE A 138 7.47 10.07 -15.75
CA ILE A 138 8.09 9.71 -14.46
C ILE A 138 7.66 8.32 -14.01
N TRP A 139 6.37 8.01 -14.14
CA TRP A 139 5.74 6.82 -13.55
C TRP A 139 5.65 5.67 -14.53
N PHE A 140 5.23 5.91 -15.76
CA PHE A 140 4.98 4.86 -16.78
C PHE A 140 6.04 4.82 -17.89
N GLY A 141 7.00 5.74 -17.86
CA GLY A 141 8.12 5.69 -18.79
C GLY A 141 8.99 4.47 -18.50
N LEU A 142 9.03 3.52 -19.43
CA LEU A 142 9.87 2.34 -19.28
C LEU A 142 11.36 2.72 -19.19
N TYR A 143 12.10 1.94 -18.43
CA TYR A 143 13.56 1.96 -18.41
C TYR A 143 14.12 0.55 -18.29
N ARG A 144 15.44 0.44 -18.46
CA ARG A 144 16.17 -0.83 -18.44
C ARG A 144 16.74 -1.11 -17.07
N ARG A 145 16.37 -2.20 -16.43
CA ARG A 145 16.93 -2.66 -15.15
C ARG A 145 17.68 -3.99 -15.29
N GLU A 146 17.15 -4.94 -16.05
CA GLU A 146 17.79 -6.20 -16.42
C GLU A 146 17.81 -6.36 -17.96
N VAL A 147 16.65 -6.21 -18.59
CA VAL A 147 16.45 -6.19 -20.04
C VAL A 147 16.02 -4.79 -20.49
N ARG A 148 16.20 -4.45 -21.77
CA ARG A 148 15.81 -3.13 -22.28
C ARG A 148 14.29 -2.92 -22.11
N ASN A 149 13.90 -1.87 -21.39
CA ASN A 149 12.50 -1.46 -21.17
C ASN A 149 11.68 -2.55 -20.47
N ASP A 150 12.16 -3.00 -19.31
CA ASP A 150 11.57 -4.11 -18.56
C ASP A 150 10.91 -3.68 -17.26
N SER A 151 10.92 -2.38 -16.92
CA SER A 151 10.23 -1.90 -15.73
C SER A 151 9.87 -0.41 -15.79
N SER A 152 8.90 -0.01 -14.97
CA SER A 152 8.45 1.36 -14.77
C SER A 152 8.51 1.81 -13.29
N GLY A 153 8.42 3.12 -13.07
CA GLY A 153 8.35 3.67 -11.72
C GLY A 153 7.06 3.33 -10.99
N PHE A 154 5.97 3.08 -11.74
CA PHE A 154 4.69 2.65 -11.20
C PHE A 154 4.79 1.25 -10.59
N GLU A 155 5.36 0.28 -11.32
CA GLU A 155 5.57 -1.08 -10.82
C GLU A 155 6.34 -1.09 -9.51
N HIS A 156 7.50 -0.44 -9.47
CA HIS A 156 8.35 -0.47 -8.28
C HIS A 156 7.70 0.11 -7.02
N VAL A 157 6.84 1.12 -7.18
CA VAL A 157 6.23 1.84 -6.06
C VAL A 157 4.92 1.18 -5.64
N PHE A 158 4.05 0.86 -6.59
CA PHE A 158 2.68 0.42 -6.34
C PHE A 158 2.52 -1.11 -6.39
N VAL A 159 3.23 -1.82 -7.27
CA VAL A 159 3.16 -3.29 -7.38
C VAL A 159 4.17 -3.94 -6.43
N GLY A 160 5.39 -3.43 -6.43
CA GLY A 160 6.50 -4.04 -5.74
C GLY A 160 7.07 -5.23 -6.47
N GLU A 161 8.39 -5.32 -6.47
CA GLU A 161 9.11 -6.33 -7.25
C GLU A 161 9.98 -7.21 -6.39
N GLU A 162 10.15 -8.43 -6.90
CA GLU A 162 11.21 -9.32 -6.50
C GLU A 162 12.41 -9.21 -7.44
N LYS A 163 13.61 -9.14 -6.86
CA LYS A 163 14.86 -9.26 -7.59
C LYS A 163 15.78 -10.23 -6.86
N ASN A 164 16.16 -11.32 -7.53
CA ASN A 164 17.05 -12.37 -7.00
C ASN A 164 16.58 -12.99 -5.67
N GLY A 165 15.32 -13.43 -5.56
CA GLY A 165 14.81 -14.01 -4.30
C GLY A 165 14.71 -12.99 -3.17
N LYS A 166 14.57 -11.69 -3.50
CA LYS A 166 14.42 -10.62 -2.50
C LYS A 166 13.37 -9.64 -2.95
N ILE A 167 12.37 -9.48 -2.10
CA ILE A 167 11.31 -8.49 -2.28
C ILE A 167 11.89 -7.11 -1.93
N GLY A 168 12.14 -6.31 -2.96
CA GLY A 168 12.68 -4.95 -2.84
C GLY A 168 11.60 -3.88 -2.66
N GLY A 169 10.38 -4.13 -3.17
CA GLY A 169 9.24 -3.19 -3.16
C GLY A 169 8.05 -3.68 -2.31
N CYS A 170 6.82 -3.30 -2.65
CA CYS A 170 5.56 -3.64 -1.98
C CYS A 170 5.39 -2.94 -0.63
N HIS A 171 5.19 -1.63 -0.76
CA HIS A 171 4.89 -0.69 0.32
C HIS A 171 3.49 -0.11 0.22
N ASN A 172 2.83 -0.21 -0.94
CA ASN A 172 1.48 0.26 -1.13
C ASN A 172 0.47 -0.69 -0.44
N TRP A 173 -0.41 -0.11 0.37
CA TRP A 173 -1.33 -0.90 1.20
C TRP A 173 -2.41 -1.62 0.37
N LEU A 174 -2.81 -1.07 -0.79
CA LEU A 174 -3.81 -1.69 -1.67
C LEU A 174 -3.24 -2.97 -2.29
N GLN A 175 -1.97 -2.93 -2.68
CA GLN A 175 -1.28 -4.12 -3.16
C GLN A 175 -1.08 -5.15 -2.05
N VAL A 176 -0.63 -4.74 -0.86
CA VAL A 176 -0.53 -5.67 0.29
C VAL A 176 -1.88 -6.33 0.57
N TYR A 177 -2.97 -5.55 0.58
CA TYR A 177 -4.32 -6.07 0.74
C TYR A 177 -4.72 -7.03 -0.39
N ASN A 178 -4.42 -6.68 -1.66
CA ASN A 178 -4.74 -7.49 -2.83
C ASN A 178 -4.01 -8.84 -2.84
N GLU A 179 -2.76 -8.86 -2.39
CA GLU A 179 -1.96 -10.07 -2.31
C GLU A 179 -2.36 -10.93 -1.11
N GLU A 180 -2.67 -10.32 0.03
CA GLU A 180 -3.13 -11.02 1.24
C GLU A 180 -4.49 -11.71 1.01
N ARG A 181 -5.47 -11.00 0.43
CA ARG A 181 -6.79 -11.60 0.13
C ARG A 181 -6.72 -12.74 -0.90
N ASN A 182 -5.68 -12.77 -1.72
CA ASN A 182 -5.41 -13.83 -2.69
C ASN A 182 -4.56 -14.98 -2.10
N GLY A 183 -4.21 -14.90 -0.81
CA GLY A 183 -3.42 -15.91 -0.11
C GLY A 183 -1.95 -15.94 -0.51
N ARG A 184 -1.44 -14.89 -1.18
CA ARG A 184 -0.03 -14.79 -1.60
C ARG A 184 0.82 -14.08 -0.57
N ILE A 185 0.25 -13.15 0.20
CA ILE A 185 0.92 -12.53 1.36
C ILE A 185 0.44 -13.18 2.65
N ASP A 186 1.40 -13.57 3.49
CA ASP A 186 1.24 -14.06 4.84
C ASP A 186 1.85 -13.04 5.82
N TYR A 187 0.99 -12.31 6.52
CA TYR A 187 1.37 -11.28 7.48
C TYR A 187 2.03 -11.91 8.73
N ARG A 188 3.20 -11.41 9.14
CA ARG A 188 4.00 -12.02 10.22
C ARG A 188 4.08 -11.17 11.48
N GLY A 189 3.24 -10.14 11.61
CA GLY A 189 3.19 -9.22 12.75
C GLY A 189 3.82 -7.85 12.46
N TYR A 190 3.40 -6.86 13.25
CA TYR A 190 3.91 -5.49 13.11
C TYR A 190 5.28 -5.34 13.78
N ILE A 191 6.11 -4.45 13.25
CA ILE A 191 7.42 -4.14 13.81
C ILE A 191 7.28 -3.00 14.81
N ARG A 192 7.73 -3.24 16.04
CA ARG A 192 7.74 -2.22 17.09
C ARG A 192 8.64 -1.03 16.68
N PRO A 193 8.12 0.22 16.59
CA PRO A 193 8.96 1.40 16.43
C PRO A 193 10.11 1.45 17.44
N LYS A 194 11.29 1.82 16.95
CA LYS A 194 12.50 1.99 17.78
C LYS A 194 12.33 3.24 18.64
N GLN A 195 11.99 3.09 19.91
CA GLN A 195 12.05 4.17 20.91
C GLN A 195 13.07 3.82 21.99
N ARG A 196 14.04 4.71 22.24
CA ARG A 196 14.99 4.57 23.36
C ARG A 196 14.26 4.93 24.66
N GLY A 197 14.29 4.03 25.64
CA GLY A 197 13.92 4.34 27.03
C GLY A 197 12.42 4.45 27.35
N CYS A 198 11.53 4.43 26.36
CA CYS A 198 10.08 4.45 26.58
C CYS A 198 9.50 3.03 26.48
N LYS A 199 8.64 2.64 27.43
CA LYS A 199 7.79 1.46 27.26
C LYS A 199 6.97 1.65 25.99
N PHE A 200 7.03 0.65 25.14
CA PHE A 200 6.39 0.63 23.84
C PHE A 200 4.90 1.01 23.93
N MET A 201 4.48 2.03 23.18
CA MET A 201 3.06 2.28 22.95
C MET A 201 2.62 1.38 21.81
N GLU A 202 1.86 0.34 22.14
CA GLU A 202 1.22 -0.54 21.15
C GLU A 202 0.46 0.29 20.12
N PRO A 203 0.73 0.12 18.80
CA PRO A 203 -0.03 0.79 17.77
C PRO A 203 -1.51 0.40 17.93
N HIS A 204 -2.40 1.37 17.77
CA HIS A 204 -3.82 1.07 17.70
C HIS A 204 -4.18 0.55 16.31
N ASN A 205 -5.25 -0.23 16.19
CA ASN A 205 -5.82 -0.66 14.90
C ASN A 205 -6.31 0.50 14.01
N LYS A 206 -6.14 1.75 14.46
CA LYS A 206 -6.44 2.99 13.73
C LYS A 206 -5.19 3.69 13.17
N GLU A 207 -4.01 3.11 13.36
CA GLU A 207 -2.78 3.67 12.83
C GLU A 207 -2.75 3.54 11.30
N GLN A 208 -2.46 4.65 10.63
CA GLN A 208 -2.36 4.73 9.17
C GLN A 208 -0.91 4.77 8.67
N LEU A 209 0.08 4.65 9.56
CA LEU A 209 1.46 4.38 9.19
C LEU A 209 1.92 3.15 9.99
N VAL A 210 2.05 2.02 9.31
CA VAL A 210 2.34 0.73 9.95
C VAL A 210 3.60 0.16 9.35
N THR A 211 4.54 -0.22 10.21
CA THR A 211 5.71 -1.02 9.83
C THR A 211 5.42 -2.47 10.19
N PHE A 212 5.57 -3.40 9.26
CA PHE A 212 5.28 -4.81 9.45
C PHE A 212 6.20 -5.72 8.65
N GLN A 213 6.17 -7.00 9.00
CA GLN A 213 6.85 -8.07 8.28
C GLN A 213 5.80 -8.96 7.61
N PHE A 214 6.12 -9.50 6.44
CA PHE A 214 5.30 -10.49 5.77
C PHE A 214 6.16 -11.44 4.94
N GLN A 215 5.59 -12.60 4.63
CA GLN A 215 6.08 -13.49 3.60
C GLN A 215 5.22 -13.31 2.35
N TRP A 216 5.84 -13.25 1.17
CA TRP A 216 5.14 -13.23 -0.11
C TRP A 216 5.50 -14.50 -0.87
N GLU A 217 4.54 -15.42 -0.94
CA GLU A 217 4.74 -16.81 -1.35
C GLU A 217 5.89 -17.44 -0.56
N ASP A 218 7.05 -17.70 -1.17
CA ASP A 218 8.18 -18.34 -0.49
C ASP A 218 9.23 -17.35 0.04
N GLU A 219 9.05 -16.05 -0.19
CA GLU A 219 10.08 -15.05 0.13
C GLU A 219 9.70 -14.14 1.30
N MET A 220 10.62 -14.02 2.25
CA MET A 220 10.43 -13.19 3.43
C MET A 220 10.83 -11.73 3.17
N LYS A 221 9.88 -10.80 3.38
CA LYS A 221 10.19 -9.36 3.45
C LYS A 221 10.33 -8.93 4.91
N PRO A 222 11.55 -8.66 5.40
CA PRO A 222 11.78 -8.47 6.84
C PRO A 222 11.13 -7.20 7.40
N VAL A 223 11.04 -6.14 6.58
CA VAL A 223 10.45 -4.85 6.96
C VAL A 223 9.77 -4.23 5.74
N SER A 224 8.49 -3.91 5.89
CA SER A 224 7.75 -2.99 5.04
C SER A 224 7.11 -1.91 5.90
N THR A 225 7.03 -0.70 5.39
CA THR A 225 6.23 0.37 6.01
C THR A 225 5.26 0.88 4.96
N SER A 226 3.99 0.98 5.35
CA SER A 226 2.90 1.38 4.45
C SER A 226 2.06 2.47 5.10
N LEU A 227 1.58 3.38 4.25
CA LEU A 227 0.54 4.35 4.60
C LEU A 227 -0.82 3.66 4.38
N ILE A 228 -1.48 3.22 5.44
CA ILE A 228 -2.72 2.45 5.34
C ILE A 228 -3.94 3.36 5.16
N GLY A 229 -4.75 3.06 4.14
CA GLY A 229 -6.00 3.74 3.85
C GLY A 229 -5.86 5.04 3.07
N VAL A 230 -4.65 5.54 2.82
CA VAL A 230 -4.45 6.72 1.94
C VAL A 230 -4.87 6.41 0.51
N SER A 231 -5.28 7.43 -0.25
CA SER A 231 -5.68 7.23 -1.64
C SER A 231 -4.50 7.06 -2.61
N PRO A 232 -4.72 6.43 -3.78
CA PRO A 232 -3.69 6.32 -4.82
C PRO A 232 -3.11 7.67 -5.24
N GLU A 233 -3.99 8.68 -5.42
CA GLU A 233 -3.59 10.03 -5.79
C GLU A 233 -2.78 10.75 -4.70
N PHE A 234 -2.99 10.43 -3.42
CA PHE A 234 -2.17 11.00 -2.34
C PHE A 234 -0.74 10.48 -2.41
N GLU A 235 -0.53 9.16 -2.50
CA GLU A 235 0.82 8.59 -2.60
C GLU A 235 1.52 9.09 -3.87
N MET A 236 0.81 9.12 -5.00
CA MET A 236 1.35 9.63 -6.25
C MET A 236 1.74 11.12 -6.16
N ALA A 237 0.92 11.96 -5.52
CA ALA A 237 1.23 13.37 -5.25
C ALA A 237 2.49 13.51 -4.39
N LEU A 238 2.52 12.81 -3.27
CA LEU A 238 3.57 12.86 -2.26
C LEU A 238 4.92 12.45 -2.86
N TYR A 239 4.97 11.31 -3.53
CA TYR A 239 6.19 10.80 -4.14
C TYR A 239 6.64 11.64 -5.32
N THR A 240 5.73 12.18 -6.14
CA THR A 240 6.10 13.12 -7.22
C THR A 240 6.71 14.41 -6.67
N MET A 241 6.16 14.96 -5.59
CA MET A 241 6.72 16.16 -4.94
C MET A 241 8.11 15.90 -4.35
N CYS A 242 8.29 14.77 -3.66
CA CYS A 242 9.59 14.35 -3.13
C CYS A 242 10.60 14.09 -4.25
N PHE A 243 10.17 13.48 -5.35
CA PHE A 243 11.02 13.21 -6.51
C PHE A 243 11.51 14.50 -7.20
N LEU A 244 10.62 15.48 -7.42
CA LEU A 244 10.95 16.69 -8.19
C LEU A 244 11.60 17.81 -7.36
N ASN A 245 11.40 17.83 -6.04
CA ASN A 245 11.94 18.87 -5.16
C ASN A 245 12.80 18.36 -4.01
N GLY A 246 12.65 17.10 -3.65
CA GLY A 246 13.30 16.50 -2.49
C GLY A 246 14.72 16.02 -2.76
N GLN A 247 15.16 15.12 -1.89
CA GLN A 247 16.40 14.36 -1.96
C GLN A 247 16.07 12.86 -1.87
N GLU A 248 17.07 12.00 -1.73
CA GLU A 248 16.79 10.59 -1.44
C GLU A 248 16.04 10.38 -0.12
N ASN A 249 16.33 11.21 0.89
CA ASN A 249 15.68 11.18 2.20
C ASN A 249 14.91 12.49 2.42
N ASN A 250 13.59 12.38 2.62
CA ASN A 250 12.68 13.51 2.80
C ASN A 250 11.92 13.36 4.12
N HIS A 251 12.42 14.04 5.16
CA HIS A 251 11.79 14.03 6.48
C HIS A 251 10.56 14.96 6.45
N VAL A 252 9.37 14.40 6.57
CA VAL A 252 8.10 15.12 6.43
C VAL A 252 7.08 14.71 7.48
N GLN A 253 6.21 15.65 7.83
CA GLN A 253 5.05 15.41 8.67
C GLN A 253 3.84 15.09 7.77
N LEU A 254 3.15 13.99 8.03
CA LEU A 254 1.92 13.58 7.37
C LEU A 254 0.83 13.36 8.41
N GLY A 255 -0.03 14.36 8.63
CA GLY A 255 -1.03 14.30 9.70
C GLY A 255 -0.35 14.08 11.06
N PRO A 256 -0.65 12.99 11.80
CA PRO A 256 0.02 12.69 13.07
C PRO A 256 1.37 11.99 12.92
N TYR A 257 1.79 11.63 11.69
CA TYR A 257 2.94 10.78 11.42
C TYR A 257 4.18 11.55 11.00
N LEU A 258 5.28 11.36 11.73
CA LEU A 258 6.60 11.78 11.27
C LEU A 258 7.24 10.62 10.49
N CYS A 259 7.61 10.88 9.24
CA CYS A 259 8.17 9.86 8.36
C CYS A 259 9.30 10.41 7.49
N ASN A 260 10.16 9.51 7.04
CA ASN A 260 11.12 9.79 5.98
C ASN A 260 10.57 9.16 4.70
N ILE A 261 10.22 9.99 3.71
CA ILE A 261 9.88 9.49 2.38
C ILE A 261 11.18 9.24 1.63
N LYS A 262 11.54 7.97 1.49
CA LYS A 262 12.66 7.54 0.66
C LYS A 262 12.24 7.64 -0.79
N CYS A 263 13.08 8.23 -1.63
CA CYS A 263 12.81 8.36 -3.05
C CYS A 263 14.11 8.13 -3.83
N PHE A 264 14.20 7.01 -4.51
CA PHE A 264 15.30 6.68 -5.39
C PHE A 264 14.94 7.02 -6.83
N THR A 265 15.94 7.38 -7.63
CA THR A 265 15.73 7.81 -9.01
C THR A 265 16.45 6.87 -9.97
N PHE A 266 15.96 6.79 -11.20
CA PHE A 266 16.58 6.01 -12.26
C PHE A 266 16.79 6.88 -13.49
N GLY A 267 17.95 6.71 -14.16
CA GLY A 267 18.34 7.51 -15.32
C GLY A 267 19.03 8.82 -14.96
N HIS A 268 19.22 9.69 -15.97
CA HIS A 268 19.96 10.94 -15.84
C HIS A 268 19.30 12.09 -16.58
N GLY A 269 19.46 13.30 -16.06
CA GLY A 269 19.01 14.54 -16.71
C GLY A 269 17.50 14.57 -16.93
N LYS A 270 17.08 14.93 -18.15
CA LYS A 270 15.67 15.09 -18.52
C LYS A 270 14.86 13.78 -18.52
N ASP A 271 15.56 12.65 -18.65
CA ASP A 271 14.97 11.31 -18.75
C ASP A 271 14.95 10.58 -17.40
N THR A 272 15.25 11.29 -16.31
CA THR A 272 15.18 10.78 -14.93
C THR A 272 13.74 10.43 -14.57
N LYS A 273 13.56 9.23 -14.01
CA LYS A 273 12.28 8.65 -13.59
C LYS A 273 12.34 8.22 -12.14
N ILE A 274 11.18 7.94 -11.56
CA ILE A 274 11.13 7.42 -10.19
C ILE A 274 11.58 5.95 -10.22
N GLY A 275 12.52 5.64 -9.33
CA GLY A 275 13.02 4.28 -9.10
C GLY A 275 12.09 3.58 -8.14
N THR A 276 12.25 3.83 -6.85
CA THR A 276 11.29 3.39 -5.83
C THR A 276 11.05 4.53 -4.85
N ALA A 277 9.87 4.55 -4.25
CA ALA A 277 9.52 5.52 -3.23
C ALA A 277 8.59 4.87 -2.21
N PHE A 278 8.88 5.12 -0.94
CA PHE A 278 8.13 4.51 0.17
C PHE A 278 8.37 5.28 1.47
N PRO A 279 7.45 5.19 2.44
CA PRO A 279 7.63 5.81 3.74
C PRO A 279 8.52 4.93 4.62
N GLU A 280 9.30 5.56 5.49
CA GLU A 280 9.93 4.94 6.65
C GLU A 280 9.45 5.67 7.91
N ALA A 281 8.93 4.91 8.86
CA ALA A 281 8.45 5.47 10.12
C ALA A 281 9.64 5.99 10.95
N LEU A 282 9.56 7.25 11.38
CA LEU A 282 10.55 7.86 12.26
C LEU A 282 10.11 7.77 13.72
N PRO A 283 11.05 7.76 14.68
CA PRO A 283 10.71 7.87 16.09
C PRO A 283 9.88 9.12 16.37
N LEU A 284 8.84 8.98 17.20
CA LEU A 284 8.07 10.13 17.66
C LEU A 284 8.98 11.14 18.36
N THR A 285 8.77 12.42 18.09
CA THR A 285 9.32 13.50 18.91
C THR A 285 8.72 13.47 20.32
N ASP A 286 9.39 14.08 21.31
CA ASP A 286 8.88 14.16 22.68
C ASP A 286 7.47 14.76 22.76
N VAL A 287 7.20 15.79 21.94
CA VAL A 287 5.90 16.46 21.86
C VAL A 287 4.82 15.51 21.30
N GLN A 288 5.14 14.74 20.26
CA GLN A 288 4.21 13.77 19.68
C GLN A 288 3.96 12.59 20.64
N ALA A 289 5.01 12.11 21.31
CA ALA A 289 4.89 11.07 22.33
C ALA A 289 3.98 11.54 23.48
N ALA A 290 4.20 12.75 23.99
CA ALA A 290 3.35 13.34 25.03
C ALA A 290 1.88 13.47 24.57
N THR A 291 1.64 13.96 23.35
CA THR A 291 0.30 14.10 22.77
C THR A 291 -0.41 12.75 22.66
N LYS A 292 0.30 11.72 22.18
CA LYS A 292 -0.24 10.35 22.04
C LYS A 292 -0.55 9.74 23.41
N ILE A 293 0.32 9.91 24.40
CA ILE A 293 0.08 9.48 25.79
C ILE A 293 -1.17 10.14 26.35
N GLN A 294 -1.29 11.47 26.22
CA GLN A 294 -2.46 12.22 26.68
C GLN A 294 -3.76 11.77 26.00
N ALA A 295 -3.74 11.46 24.70
CA ALA A 295 -4.89 10.94 23.99
C ALA A 295 -5.32 9.56 24.51
N VAL A 296 -4.36 8.65 24.77
CA VAL A 296 -4.63 7.33 25.35
C VAL A 296 -5.23 7.45 26.76
N LEU A 297 -4.66 8.31 27.60
CA LEU A 297 -5.17 8.56 28.96
C LEU A 297 -6.59 9.13 28.91
N ARG A 298 -6.85 10.12 28.05
CA ARG A 298 -8.21 10.66 27.85
C ARG A 298 -9.18 9.57 27.41
N GLY A 299 -8.83 8.77 26.41
CA GLY A 299 -9.68 7.68 25.93
C GLY A 299 -9.92 6.57 26.97
N ARG A 300 -8.98 6.34 27.91
CA ARG A 300 -9.20 5.44 29.05
C ARG A 300 -10.15 6.06 30.07
N HIS A 301 -9.96 7.32 30.43
CA HIS A 301 -10.86 8.04 31.34
C HIS A 301 -12.29 8.09 30.81
N THR A 302 -12.49 8.42 29.52
CA THR A 302 -13.83 8.42 28.91
C THR A 302 -14.48 7.05 28.97
N ARG A 303 -13.73 5.97 28.72
CA ARG A 303 -14.26 4.59 28.82
C ARG A 303 -14.61 4.18 30.25
N GLN A 304 -13.84 4.62 31.24
CA GLN A 304 -14.15 4.39 32.65
C GLN A 304 -15.39 5.16 33.10
N GLN A 305 -15.58 6.39 32.61
CA GLN A 305 -16.73 7.23 32.94
C GLN A 305 -18.01 6.81 32.21
N ASN A 306 -17.89 6.24 31.00
CA ASN A 306 -19.02 5.83 30.16
C ASN A 306 -18.90 4.36 29.72
N PRO A 307 -19.03 3.38 30.64
CA PRO A 307 -18.89 1.96 30.32
C PRO A 307 -19.95 1.45 29.33
N ASN A 308 -21.12 2.10 29.25
CA ASN A 308 -22.22 1.71 28.37
C ASN A 308 -22.06 2.15 26.91
N VAL A 309 -21.17 3.10 26.60
CA VAL A 309 -20.94 3.59 25.22
C VAL A 309 -20.17 2.55 24.39
N CYS A 310 -19.37 1.69 25.03
CA CYS A 310 -18.61 0.65 24.34
C CYS A 310 -19.47 -0.52 23.80
N ARG A 311 -20.72 -0.65 24.25
CA ARG A 311 -21.67 -1.68 23.77
C ARG A 311 -22.51 -1.24 22.58
N GLN A 312 -22.33 -0.01 22.09
CA GLN A 312 -23.08 0.55 20.95
C GLN A 312 -22.26 0.58 19.65
N ALA A 313 -21.28 -0.33 19.49
CA ALA A 313 -20.89 -0.68 18.13
C ALA A 313 -22.15 -1.32 17.47
N PRO A 314 -22.66 -0.77 16.35
CA PRO A 314 -23.76 -1.43 15.67
C PRO A 314 -23.33 -2.87 15.35
N PRO A 315 -24.20 -3.88 15.58
CA PRO A 315 -23.88 -5.23 15.16
C PRO A 315 -23.55 -5.21 13.67
N PRO A 316 -22.58 -6.03 13.22
CA PRO A 316 -22.26 -6.09 11.80
C PRO A 316 -23.54 -6.38 11.01
N PRO A 317 -23.70 -5.80 9.80
CA PRO A 317 -24.89 -6.00 8.99
C PRO A 317 -25.15 -7.51 8.80
N PRO A 318 -26.42 -7.95 8.83
CA PRO A 318 -26.77 -9.36 8.62
C PRO A 318 -26.16 -9.85 7.30
N GLY A 319 -25.15 -10.75 7.38
CA GLY A 319 -24.37 -11.20 6.22
C GLY A 319 -22.85 -11.28 6.46
N ALA A 320 -22.33 -10.66 7.53
CA ALA A 320 -20.95 -10.89 7.99
C ALA A 320 -20.90 -12.19 8.81
N ALA A 321 -20.81 -13.34 8.13
CA ALA A 321 -20.80 -14.64 8.79
C ALA A 321 -19.40 -15.01 9.29
N TRP A 322 -19.18 -14.99 10.60
CA TRP A 322 -18.30 -15.95 11.29
C TRP A 322 -18.88 -16.36 12.64
N GLY A 323 -19.36 -17.61 12.70
CA GLY A 323 -19.88 -18.31 13.88
C GLY A 323 -20.75 -19.50 13.43
N PRO A 324 -20.57 -20.72 13.97
CA PRO A 324 -21.36 -21.87 13.52
C PRO A 324 -22.81 -21.72 14.00
N PRO A 325 -23.82 -21.92 13.12
CA PRO A 325 -25.21 -22.00 13.57
C PRO A 325 -25.43 -23.32 14.34
N PRO A 326 -26.23 -23.32 15.42
CA PRO A 326 -26.61 -24.55 16.09
C PRO A 326 -27.60 -25.34 15.21
N GLY A 327 -27.17 -26.53 14.77
CA GLY A 327 -28.00 -27.67 14.36
C GLY A 327 -29.16 -27.45 13.35
N GLY A 328 -29.08 -28.10 12.18
CA GLY A 328 -30.29 -28.51 11.45
C GLY A 328 -30.24 -28.45 9.92
N ALA A 329 -30.24 -29.65 9.32
CA ALA A 329 -30.71 -30.02 7.98
C ALA A 329 -30.01 -29.46 6.72
N ALA A 330 -29.63 -30.41 5.85
CA ALA A 330 -29.04 -30.18 4.53
C ALA A 330 -30.07 -29.58 3.54
N ALA A 331 -29.63 -28.58 2.77
CA ALA A 331 -30.36 -28.03 1.61
C ALA A 331 -29.61 -28.39 0.30
N PRO A 332 -30.33 -28.62 -0.82
CA PRO A 332 -29.77 -29.17 -2.05
C PRO A 332 -28.99 -28.13 -2.88
N PRO A 333 -28.15 -28.58 -3.84
CA PRO A 333 -27.25 -27.70 -4.57
C PRO A 333 -28.02 -26.77 -5.53
N ARG A 334 -27.73 -25.47 -5.50
CA ARG A 334 -28.20 -24.52 -6.52
C ARG A 334 -27.18 -24.40 -7.65
N GLN A 335 -27.70 -24.50 -8.88
CA GLN A 335 -26.98 -24.29 -10.13
C GLN A 335 -26.53 -22.82 -10.32
N PRO A 336 -25.48 -22.58 -11.14
CA PRO A 336 -24.83 -21.28 -11.24
C PRO A 336 -25.62 -20.29 -12.12
N THR A 337 -25.96 -19.14 -11.55
CA THR A 337 -26.39 -17.96 -12.30
C THR A 337 -25.19 -17.09 -12.62
N GLN A 338 -24.98 -16.79 -13.91
CA GLN A 338 -24.00 -15.84 -14.41
C GLN A 338 -24.30 -14.43 -13.86
N SER A 339 -23.35 -13.86 -13.11
CA SER A 339 -23.35 -12.47 -12.66
C SER A 339 -22.09 -11.81 -13.22
N THR A 340 -22.28 -10.73 -13.97
CA THR A 340 -21.25 -9.81 -14.46
C THR A 340 -20.71 -8.96 -13.29
N GLY A 341 -20.12 -9.61 -12.29
CA GLY A 341 -19.55 -8.97 -11.10
C GLY A 341 -18.14 -8.45 -11.36
N ASN A 342 -17.81 -7.28 -10.79
CA ASN A 342 -16.45 -6.78 -10.69
C ASN A 342 -15.55 -7.86 -10.06
N ALA A 343 -14.50 -8.28 -10.78
CA ALA A 343 -13.57 -9.35 -10.34
C ALA A 343 -12.92 -9.05 -8.98
N TRP A 344 -12.91 -7.77 -8.59
CA TRP A 344 -12.27 -7.24 -7.38
C TRP A 344 -13.13 -7.24 -6.12
N ALA A 345 -14.38 -7.71 -6.18
CA ALA A 345 -15.32 -7.72 -5.05
C ALA A 345 -15.32 -9.03 -4.23
N LYS A 346 -14.33 -9.92 -4.40
CA LYS A 346 -14.29 -11.24 -3.73
C LYS A 346 -14.04 -11.13 -2.21
N PRO A 347 -14.87 -11.72 -1.34
CA PRO A 347 -14.60 -11.74 0.11
C PRO A 347 -13.27 -12.41 0.45
N LEU A 348 -12.70 -12.10 1.61
CA LEU A 348 -11.53 -12.78 2.18
C LEU A 348 -11.77 -14.30 2.18
N VAL A 349 -10.88 -15.06 1.54
CA VAL A 349 -10.92 -16.52 1.61
C VAL A 349 -10.39 -16.94 2.96
N GLN A 350 -11.16 -17.70 3.73
CA GLN A 350 -10.65 -18.30 4.96
C GLN A 350 -9.62 -19.39 4.65
N PRO A 351 -8.52 -19.48 5.43
CA PRO A 351 -7.67 -20.64 5.37
C PRO A 351 -8.49 -21.87 5.81
N GLY A 352 -8.67 -22.82 4.91
CA GLY A 352 -9.27 -24.11 5.22
C GLY A 352 -8.43 -24.83 6.28
N ALA A 353 -9.10 -25.44 7.26
CA ALA A 353 -8.45 -26.27 8.27
C ALA A 353 -7.56 -27.34 7.60
N PRO A 354 -6.37 -27.65 8.14
CA PRO A 354 -5.51 -28.67 7.58
C PRO A 354 -6.21 -30.04 7.65
N ALA A 355 -6.43 -30.66 6.50
CA ALA A 355 -6.90 -32.04 6.42
C ALA A 355 -5.82 -32.99 6.98
N PRO A 356 -6.19 -34.01 7.78
CA PRO A 356 -5.22 -34.92 8.35
C PRO A 356 -4.65 -35.86 7.28
N ASN A 357 -3.30 -35.93 7.23
CA ASN A 357 -2.45 -36.97 6.63
C ASN A 357 -3.03 -37.72 5.41
N ALA A 358 -2.71 -37.23 4.21
CA ALA A 358 -2.63 -38.05 3.00
C ALA A 358 -1.18 -38.04 2.49
N ALA A 359 -0.65 -39.23 2.20
CA ALA A 359 0.71 -39.43 1.68
C ALA A 359 0.93 -38.66 0.36
N PRO A 360 2.16 -38.16 0.10
CA PRO A 360 2.42 -37.35 -1.09
C PRO A 360 2.27 -38.19 -2.37
N PRO A 361 1.62 -37.67 -3.42
CA PRO A 361 1.66 -38.32 -4.72
C PRO A 361 3.04 -38.15 -5.35
N ALA A 362 3.50 -39.21 -6.02
CA ALA A 362 4.77 -39.23 -6.73
C ALA A 362 4.83 -38.13 -7.80
N GLY A 363 5.86 -37.29 -7.73
CA GLY A 363 6.09 -36.21 -8.70
C GLY A 363 6.38 -36.74 -10.11
N PRO A 364 6.10 -35.95 -11.16
CA PRO A 364 6.43 -36.31 -12.53
C PRO A 364 7.95 -36.32 -12.73
N LYS A 365 8.45 -37.34 -13.42
CA LYS A 365 9.85 -37.48 -13.83
C LYS A 365 10.24 -36.35 -14.80
N PRO A 366 11.44 -35.77 -14.68
CA PRO A 366 11.96 -34.84 -15.67
C PRO A 366 12.40 -35.63 -16.92
N ALA A 367 11.95 -35.19 -18.10
CA ALA A 367 12.37 -35.71 -19.39
C ALA A 367 13.13 -34.62 -20.16
N GLY A 368 14.41 -34.89 -20.46
CA GLY A 368 15.20 -34.35 -21.58
C GLY A 368 15.64 -32.89 -21.48
N ALA A 369 16.93 -32.61 -21.24
CA ALA A 369 17.97 -32.33 -22.27
C ALA A 369 17.77 -30.93 -22.89
N TRP A 370 18.65 -29.94 -22.73
CA TRP A 370 20.08 -29.80 -23.06
C TRP A 370 20.69 -28.72 -22.12
N GLY A 371 21.99 -28.57 -21.82
CA GLY A 371 23.23 -29.09 -22.35
C GLY A 371 24.35 -28.11 -21.94
N GLN A 372 25.23 -28.56 -21.03
CA GLN A 372 26.60 -28.12 -20.71
C GLN A 372 27.02 -26.65 -20.53
N ALA A 373 27.99 -26.53 -19.61
CA ALA A 373 28.63 -25.32 -19.12
C ALA A 373 29.66 -24.72 -20.09
N HIS A 374 29.68 -23.39 -20.18
CA HIS A 374 30.83 -22.64 -20.66
C HIS A 374 31.44 -21.81 -19.51
N LYS A 375 32.66 -22.17 -19.15
CA LYS A 375 33.63 -21.32 -18.43
C LYS A 375 34.25 -20.34 -19.42
N TRP A 376 34.38 -19.06 -19.06
CA TRP A 376 35.47 -18.14 -19.44
C TRP A 376 35.52 -17.07 -18.32
N SER A 377 36.62 -16.85 -17.59
CA SER A 377 37.90 -16.22 -18.01
C SER A 377 37.69 -14.83 -18.59
#